data_AF-A0A2N1M6W1-F1
#
_entry.id   AF-A0A2N1M6W1-F1
#
_cell.length_a   1.000
_cell.length_b   1.000
_cell.length_c   1.000
_cell.angle_alpha   90.00
_cell.angle_beta   90.00
_cell.angle_gamma   90.00
#
_symmetry.space_group_name_H-M   'P 1'
#
loop_
_entity.id
_entity.type
_entity.pdbx_description
1 polymer ?
#
loop_
_entity_poly.entity_id
_entity_poly.type
_entity_poly.pdbx_seq_one_letter_code
_entity_poly.pdbx_strand_id
1 'polypeptide(L)' 'MFPHVAKFVTQQGRMKYVRPIYRMLKNTKKGSDLAKKTFIENKSFYHPITATMIERDIF' A
#
# COMPACT_ATOMS: atom_id res chain seq x y z
N MET A 1 15.29 2.88 2.68
CA MET A 1 14.50 1.72 2.23
C MET A 1 13.03 2.09 1.94
N PHE A 2 12.32 2.69 2.89
CA PHE A 2 10.90 3.09 2.75
C PHE A 2 10.48 3.96 1.52
N PRO A 3 11.23 4.98 1.07
CA PRO A 3 10.78 5.82 -0.05
C PRO A 3 10.73 5.11 -1.41
N HIS A 4 11.53 4.05 -1.59
CA HIS A 4 11.49 3.24 -2.81
C HIS A 4 10.22 2.39 -2.89
N VAL A 5 9.75 1.91 -1.74
CA VAL A 5 8.53 1.10 -1.66
C VAL A 5 7.30 1.97 -1.94
N ALA A 6 7.23 3.17 -1.39
CA ALA A 6 6.16 4.12 -1.70
C ALA A 6 6.10 4.44 -3.21
N LYS A 7 7.25 4.78 -3.82
CA LYS A 7 7.33 4.99 -5.28
C LYS A 7 6.88 3.78 -6.10
N PHE A 8 7.32 2.58 -5.73
CA PHE A 8 6.94 1.36 -6.46
C PHE A 8 5.43 1.09 -6.40
N VAL A 9 4.84 1.32 -5.23
CA VAL A 9 3.41 1.13 -4.98
C VAL A 9 2.56 2.17 -5.72
N THR A 10 3.07 3.41 -5.87
CA THR A 10 2.43 4.45 -6.70
C THR A 10 2.55 4.20 -8.20
N GLN A 11 3.59 3.52 -8.66
CA GLN A 11 3.81 3.25 -10.09
C GLN A 11 3.07 2.00 -10.57
N GLN A 12 2.98 0.95 -9.73
CA GLN A 12 2.29 -0.28 -10.08
C GLN A 12 0.96 -0.44 -9.37
N GLY A 13 -0.13 -0.51 -10.14
CA GLY A 13 -1.48 -0.82 -9.66
C GLY A 13 -1.80 -2.31 -9.53
N ARG A 14 -0.85 -3.21 -9.81
CA ARG A 14 -1.12 -4.66 -9.89
C ARG A 14 -1.16 -5.29 -8.50
N MET A 15 -2.35 -5.76 -8.10
CA MET A 15 -2.59 -6.35 -6.77
C MET A 15 -1.58 -7.42 -6.34
N LYS A 16 -1.11 -8.25 -7.29
CA LYS A 16 -0.11 -9.31 -7.02
C LYS A 16 1.15 -8.78 -6.33
N TYR A 17 1.53 -7.54 -6.60
CA TYR A 17 2.71 -6.90 -6.01
C TYR A 17 2.34 -5.94 -4.89
N VAL A 18 1.31 -5.12 -5.10
CA VAL A 18 0.90 -4.07 -4.14
C VAL A 18 0.45 -4.65 -2.80
N ARG A 19 -0.35 -5.71 -2.83
CA ARG A 19 -0.95 -6.33 -1.65
C ARG A 19 0.08 -6.93 -0.67
N PRO A 20 1.01 -7.82 -1.11
CA PRO A 20 2.03 -8.35 -0.21
C PRO A 20 2.98 -7.27 0.32
N ILE A 21 3.28 -6.24 -0.49
CA ILE A 21 4.14 -5.12 -0.06
C ILE A 21 3.48 -4.34 1.09
N TYR A 22 2.20 -3.99 0.97
CA TYR A 22 1.47 -3.33 2.05
C TYR A 22 1.38 -4.18 3.32
N ARG A 23 1.20 -5.50 3.16
CA ARG A 23 1.18 -6.44 4.29
C ARG A 23 2.54 -6.53 5.00
N MET A 24 3.64 -6.55 4.24
CA MET A 24 5.00 -6.50 4.79
C MET A 24 5.32 -5.17 5.48
N LEU A 25 4.85 -4.04 4.91
CA LEU A 25 4.98 -2.72 5.52
C LEU A 25 4.22 -2.64 6.85
N LYS A 26 3.01 -3.20 6.94
CA LYS A 26 2.23 -3.28 8.19
C LYS A 26 2.97 -4.05 9.28
N ASN A 27 3.63 -5.15 8.94
CA ASN A 27 4.39 -5.95 9.90
C ASN A 27 5.62 -5.24 10.48
N THR A 28 6.01 -4.09 9.92
CA THR A 28 7.15 -3.32 10.39
C THR A 28 6.69 -2.17 11.31
N LYS A 29 7.27 -2.05 12.52
CA LYS A 29 6.89 -1.02 13.53
C LYS A 29 6.87 0.42 12.98
N LYS A 30 7.75 0.77 12.04
CA LYS A 30 7.80 2.10 11.39
C LYS A 30 7.10 2.16 10.03
N GLY A 31 6.72 1.02 9.45
CA GLY A 31 6.15 0.93 8.10
C GLY A 31 4.63 1.05 8.05
N SER A 32 3.94 0.77 9.15
CA SER A 32 2.47 0.79 9.22
C SER A 32 1.88 2.19 8.99
N ASP A 33 2.44 3.22 9.62
CA ASP A 33 1.96 4.61 9.45
C ASP A 33 2.22 5.13 8.02
N LEU A 34 3.39 4.81 7.48
CA LEU A 34 3.76 5.14 6.11
C LEU A 34 2.87 4.44 5.09
N ALA A 35 2.55 3.17 5.30
CA ALA A 35 1.63 2.40 4.45
C ALA A 35 0.24 3.05 4.41
N LYS A 36 -0.28 3.45 5.57
CA LYS A 36 -1.58 4.12 5.65
C LYS A 36 -1.58 5.46 4.92
N LYS A 37 -0.57 6.32 5.16
CA LYS A 37 -0.44 7.60 4.44
C LYS A 37 -0.36 7.40 2.92
N THR A 38 0.54 6.52 2.47
CA THR A 38 0.74 6.25 1.04
C THR A 38 -0.53 5.67 0.40
N PHE A 39 -1.26 4.81 1.11
CA PHE A 39 -2.52 4.25 0.62
C PHE A 39 -3.61 5.31 0.51
N ILE A 40 -3.75 6.21 1.49
CA ILE A 40 -4.75 7.29 1.45
C ILE A 40 -4.47 8.25 0.28
N GLU A 41 -3.20 8.65 0.07
CA GLU A 41 -2.81 9.51 -1.03
C GLU A 41 -3.06 8.87 -2.41
N ASN A 42 -2.90 7.55 -2.52
CA ASN A 42 -3.04 6.82 -3.78
C ASN A 42 -4.37 6.07 -3.91
N LYS A 43 -5.33 6.24 -2.98
CA LYS A 43 -6.59 5.50 -2.95
C LYS A 43 -7.39 5.68 -4.25
N SER A 44 -7.36 6.90 -4.80
CA SER A 44 -8.05 7.27 -6.05
C SER A 44 -7.39 6.71 -7.31
N PHE A 45 -6.11 6.28 -7.24
CA PHE A 45 -5.41 5.67 -8.37
C PHE A 45 -5.77 4.18 -8.53
N TYR A 46 -6.15 3.51 -7.44
CA TYR A 46 -6.51 2.10 -7.45
C TYR A 46 -7.96 1.88 -7.90
N HIS A 47 -8.20 0.75 -8.56
CA HIS A 47 -9.57 0.30 -8.84
C HIS A 47 -10.31 0.09 -7.50
N PRO A 48 -11.58 0.47 -7.35
CA PRO A 48 -12.30 0.47 -6.07
C PRO A 48 -12.25 -0.88 -5.32
N ILE A 49 -12.31 -1.99 -6.06
CA ILE A 49 -12.17 -3.36 -5.51
C ILE A 49 -10.78 -3.59 -4.91
N THR A 50 -9.73 -3.15 -5.61
CA THR A 50 -8.34 -3.28 -5.15
C THR A 50 -8.09 -2.42 -3.91
N ALA A 51 -8.65 -1.20 -3.88
CA ALA A 51 -8.58 -0.30 -2.74
C ALA A 51 -9.24 -0.92 -1.50
N THR A 52 -10.45 -1.48 -1.63
CA THR A 52 -11.14 -2.12 -0.48
C THR A 52 -10.37 -3.34 0.05
N MET A 53 -9.73 -4.12 -0.81
CA MET A 53 -8.90 -5.25 -0.37
C MET A 53 -7.65 -4.78 0.38
N ILE A 54 -6.96 -3.76 -0.12
CA ILE A 54 -5.77 -3.20 0.52
C ILE A 54 -6.12 -2.53 1.85
N GLU A 55 -7.24 -1.80 1.91
CA GLU A 55 -7.74 -1.16 3.12
C GLU A 55 -7.97 -2.18 4.23
N ARG A 56 -8.58 -3.34 3.92
CA ARG A 56 -8.75 -4.45 4.87
C ARG A 56 -7.45 -5.09 5.36
N ASP A 57 -6.41 -5.09 4.53
CA ASP A 57 -5.13 -5.68 4.91
C ASP A 57 -4.28 -4.74 5.78
N ILE A 58 -4.35 -3.42 5.55
CA ILE A 58 -3.55 -2.40 6.25
C ILE A 58 -4.20 -1.94 7.56
N PHE A 59 -5.52 -1.75 7.57
CA PHE A 59 -6.27 -1.43 8.79
C PHE A 59 -6.49 -2.69 9.65
#